data_AF-A0A2S6TME6-F1
#
_entry.id   AF-A0A2S6TME6-F1
#
_cell.length_a   1.000
_cell.length_b   1.000
_cell.length_c   1.000
_cell.angle_alpha   90.00
_cell.angle_beta   90.00
_cell.angle_gamma   90.00
#
_symmetry.space_group_name_H-M   'P 1'
#
loop_
_entity.id
_entity.type
_entity.pdbx_description
1 polymer ?
#
loop_
_entity_poly.entity_id
_entity_poly.type
_entity_poly.pdbx_seq_one_letter_code
_entity_poly.pdbx_strand_id
1 'polypeptide(L)'
;RRFGFEGASCIHPSVVPLLNEEMSPSPEGVSRAGGIVDAYGKAKQEGIGAIAVDGMMIDVPVAERAKALLRRHAAIRARDAKSGDSSSSSSASSMSADLLSARLARSMSLPLSFNSSILAAKAI
;
A
#
# COMPACT_ATOMS: atom_id res chain seq x y z
N ARG A 1 -6.97 -7.12 19.42
CA ARG A 1 -5.58 -7.13 18.88
C ARG A 1 -4.53 -7.80 19.77
N ARG A 2 -4.57 -7.64 21.12
CA ARG A 2 -3.54 -8.16 22.05
C ARG A 2 -3.23 -9.66 21.90
N PHE A 3 -4.22 -10.45 21.50
CA PHE A 3 -4.08 -11.91 21.31
C PHE A 3 -3.70 -12.33 19.89
N GLY A 4 -3.44 -11.40 18.96
CA GLY A 4 -3.05 -11.72 17.59
C GLY A 4 -4.20 -12.11 16.65
N PHE A 5 -5.46 -11.95 17.07
CA PHE A 5 -6.61 -12.18 16.18
C PHE A 5 -6.61 -11.22 14.99
N GLU A 6 -6.89 -11.78 13.81
CA GLU A 6 -6.97 -11.02 12.57
C GLU A 6 -8.38 -10.53 12.22
N GLY A 7 -9.40 -11.11 12.83
CA GLY A 7 -10.80 -10.75 12.62
C GLY A 7 -11.68 -11.37 13.69
N ALA A 8 -12.98 -11.10 13.58
CA ALA A 8 -14.01 -11.72 14.40
C ALA A 8 -15.22 -12.06 13.51
N SER A 9 -16.02 -13.03 13.94
CA SER A 9 -17.29 -13.34 13.27
C SER A 9 -18.37 -12.36 13.70
N CYS A 10 -19.26 -12.02 12.76
CA CYS A 10 -20.37 -11.11 13.00
C CYS A 10 -21.64 -11.69 12.37
N ILE A 11 -22.74 -11.68 13.14
CA ILE A 11 -24.05 -12.21 12.71
C ILE A 11 -24.88 -11.10 12.04
N HIS A 12 -24.74 -9.86 12.53
CA HIS A 12 -25.51 -8.72 12.05
C HIS A 12 -24.65 -7.77 11.18
N PRO A 13 -25.15 -7.33 10.01
CA PRO A 13 -24.37 -6.51 9.07
C PRO A 13 -23.95 -5.15 9.64
N SER A 14 -24.69 -4.59 10.61
CA SER A 14 -24.33 -3.30 11.22
C SER A 14 -23.02 -3.34 12.02
N VAL A 15 -22.53 -4.52 12.38
CA VAL A 15 -21.28 -4.69 13.16
C VAL A 15 -20.06 -4.71 12.25
N VAL A 16 -20.24 -5.00 10.95
CA VAL A 16 -19.15 -5.14 9.98
C VAL A 16 -18.29 -3.86 9.87
N PRO A 17 -18.84 -2.63 9.78
CA PRO A 17 -18.02 -1.43 9.68
C PRO A 17 -17.16 -1.20 10.93
N LEU A 18 -17.75 -1.36 12.12
CA LEU A 18 -17.07 -1.23 13.40
C LEU A 18 -15.93 -2.24 13.53
N LEU A 19 -16.16 -3.48 13.09
CA LEU A 19 -15.16 -4.54 13.13
C LEU A 19 -13.99 -4.25 12.19
N ASN A 20 -14.28 -3.77 10.98
CA ASN A 20 -13.26 -3.43 9.98
C ASN A 20 -12.39 -2.27 10.45
N GLU A 21 -12.98 -1.25 11.06
CA GLU A 21 -12.27 -0.11 11.62
C GLU A 21 -11.32 -0.55 12.75
N GLU A 22 -11.83 -1.33 13.70
CA GLU A 22 -11.07 -1.78 14.87
C GLU A 22 -10.07 -2.92 14.56
N MET A 23 -10.21 -3.65 13.45
CA MET A 23 -9.26 -4.67 13.00
C MET A 23 -8.27 -4.19 11.93
N SER A 24 -8.41 -2.97 11.43
CA SER A 24 -7.50 -2.40 10.42
C SER A 24 -6.17 -1.95 11.02
N PRO A 25 -5.00 -2.30 10.45
CA PRO A 25 -3.70 -1.90 11.00
C PRO A 25 -3.61 -0.39 11.27
N SER A 26 -3.10 0.00 12.44
CA SER A 26 -2.94 1.42 12.77
C SER A 26 -1.83 2.04 11.91
N PRO A 27 -1.94 3.35 11.55
CA PRO A 27 -0.95 4.02 10.71
C PRO A 27 0.45 4.01 11.34
N GLU A 28 0.53 4.20 12.66
CA GLU A 28 1.80 4.13 13.41
C GLU A 28 2.45 2.74 13.32
N GLY A 29 1.64 1.68 13.43
CA GLY A 29 2.12 0.30 13.31
C GLY A 29 2.66 -0.01 11.92
N VAL A 30 2.03 0.54 10.87
CA VAL A 30 2.48 0.42 9.48
C VAL A 30 3.80 1.16 9.28
N SER A 31 3.93 2.39 9.77
CA SER A 31 5.17 3.18 9.68
C SER A 31 6.34 2.46 10.35
N ARG A 32 6.12 1.94 11.57
CA ARG A 32 7.13 1.17 12.30
C ARG A 32 7.50 -0.12 11.58
N ALA A 33 6.52 -0.83 11.03
CA ALA A 33 6.78 -2.04 10.24
C ALA A 33 7.63 -1.74 8.99
N GLY A 34 7.38 -0.59 8.33
CA GLY A 34 8.22 -0.11 7.22
C GLY A 34 9.68 0.06 7.65
N GLY A 35 9.93 0.81 8.73
CA GLY A 35 11.28 1.02 9.25
C GLY A 35 12.01 -0.29 9.62
N ILE A 36 11.30 -1.25 10.22
CA ILE A 36 11.85 -2.57 10.55
C ILE A 36 12.27 -3.33 9.28
N VAL A 37 11.43 -3.32 8.24
CA VAL A 37 11.72 -4.04 6.98
C VAL A 37 12.91 -3.41 6.26
N ASP A 38 13.01 -2.09 6.25
CA ASP A 38 14.09 -1.36 5.61
C ASP A 38 15.42 -1.58 6.34
N ALA A 39 15.41 -1.46 7.68
CA ALA A 39 16.59 -1.70 8.50
C ALA A 39 17.08 -3.16 8.36
N TYR A 40 16.17 -4.13 8.44
CA TYR A 40 16.50 -5.53 8.25
C TYR A 40 16.97 -5.84 6.82
N GLY A 41 16.41 -5.17 5.82
CA GLY A 41 16.83 -5.29 4.42
C GLY A 41 18.29 -4.89 4.20
N LYS A 42 18.73 -3.78 4.80
CA LYS A 42 20.12 -3.32 4.78
C LYS A 42 21.06 -4.31 5.47
N ALA A 43 20.71 -4.74 6.69
CA ALA A 43 21.51 -5.70 7.43
C ALA A 43 21.66 -7.05 6.73
N LYS A 44 20.60 -7.52 6.06
CA LYS A 44 20.65 -8.75 5.28
C LYS A 44 21.64 -8.66 4.10
N GLN A 45 21.79 -7.48 3.48
CA GLN A 45 22.79 -7.27 2.41
C GLN A 45 24.23 -7.33 2.95
N GLU A 46 24.43 -6.92 4.19
CA GLU A 46 25.71 -7.01 4.90
C GLU A 46 25.99 -8.42 5.45
N GLY A 47 25.07 -9.37 5.27
CA GLY A 47 25.20 -10.74 5.77
C GLY A 47 24.88 -10.90 7.27
N ILE A 48 24.29 -9.88 7.89
CA ILE A 48 23.97 -9.86 9.32
C ILE A 48 22.52 -10.33 9.52
N GLY A 49 22.36 -11.46 10.23
CA GLY A 49 21.06 -12.11 10.44
C GLY A 49 20.18 -11.49 11.54
N ALA A 50 20.77 -10.71 12.44
CA ALA A 50 20.12 -10.07 13.59
C ALA A 50 20.73 -8.69 13.85
N ILE A 51 19.90 -7.67 14.01
CA ILE A 51 20.33 -6.29 14.28
C ILE A 51 19.63 -5.71 15.50
N ALA A 52 20.34 -4.87 16.25
CA ALA A 52 19.73 -4.06 17.30
C ALA A 52 19.31 -2.71 16.70
N VAL A 53 18.01 -2.43 16.69
CA VAL A 53 17.44 -1.13 16.27
C VAL A 53 16.59 -0.61 17.42
N ASP A 54 16.86 0.61 17.87
CA ASP A 54 16.15 1.28 18.97
C ASP A 54 16.11 0.43 20.26
N GLY A 55 17.20 -0.28 20.56
CA GLY A 55 17.30 -1.17 21.73
C GLY A 55 16.49 -2.47 21.60
N MET A 56 15.86 -2.75 20.45
CA MET A 56 15.18 -4.01 20.17
C MET A 56 15.95 -4.85 19.16
N MET A 57 16.02 -6.15 19.43
CA MET A 57 16.62 -7.11 18.50
C MET A 57 15.62 -7.46 17.39
N ILE A 58 16.02 -7.20 16.15
CA ILE A 58 15.28 -7.54 14.94
C ILE A 58 15.96 -8.76 14.32
N ASP A 59 15.30 -9.90 14.47
CA ASP A 59 15.65 -11.14 13.80
C ASP A 59 14.73 -11.39 12.60
N VAL A 60 15.02 -12.47 11.86
CA VAL A 60 14.18 -13.01 10.78
C VAL A 60 12.67 -13.01 11.14
N PRO A 61 12.20 -13.61 12.26
CA PRO A 61 10.77 -13.67 12.58
C PRO A 61 10.14 -12.30 12.89
N VAL A 62 10.92 -11.32 13.35
CA VAL A 62 10.41 -9.96 13.57
C VAL A 62 10.21 -9.27 12.23
N ALA A 63 11.19 -9.40 11.33
CA ALA A 63 11.11 -8.85 9.99
C ALA A 63 9.98 -9.48 9.15
N GLU A 64 9.77 -10.80 9.27
CA GLU A 64 8.66 -11.48 8.60
C GLU A 64 7.28 -11.03 9.09
N ARG A 65 7.11 -10.85 10.40
CA ARG A 65 5.87 -10.28 10.97
C ARG A 65 5.61 -8.87 10.47
N ALA A 66 6.65 -8.03 10.41
CA ALA A 66 6.53 -6.68 9.85
C ALA A 66 6.11 -6.70 8.37
N LYS A 67 6.71 -7.59 7.56
CA LYS A 67 6.30 -7.79 6.15
C LYS A 67 4.87 -8.27 6.02
N ALA A 68 4.42 -9.20 6.87
CA ALA A 68 3.05 -9.69 6.86
C ALA A 68 2.05 -8.57 7.16
N LEU A 69 2.36 -7.70 8.14
CA LEU A 69 1.55 -6.53 8.46
C LEU A 69 1.43 -5.57 7.27
N LEU A 70 2.54 -5.23 6.61
CA LEU A 70 2.55 -4.35 5.44
C LEU A 70 1.74 -4.94 4.28
N ARG A 71 1.89 -6.24 4.00
CA ARG A 71 1.10 -6.95 2.98
C ARG A 71 -0.39 -6.89 3.28
N ARG A 72 -0.78 -7.13 4.53
CA ARG A 72 -2.18 -7.05 4.96
C ARG A 72 -2.73 -5.63 4.81
N HIS A 73 -1.98 -4.62 5.21
CA HIS A 73 -2.37 -3.22 5.04
C HIS A 73 -2.60 -2.87 3.56
N ALA A 74 -1.70 -3.29 2.68
CA ALA A 74 -1.84 -3.10 1.23
C ALA A 74 -3.08 -3.83 0.66
N ALA A 75 -3.36 -5.06 1.13
CA ALA A 75 -4.53 -5.82 0.70
C ALA A 75 -5.85 -5.16 1.11
N ILE A 76 -5.92 -4.61 2.33
CA ILE A 76 -7.09 -3.83 2.80
C ILE A 76 -7.28 -2.60 1.92
N ARG A 77 -6.21 -1.81 1.68
CA ARG A 77 -6.26 -0.62 0.83
C ARG A 77 -6.69 -0.93 -0.60
N ALA A 78 -6.21 -2.03 -1.17
CA ALA A 78 -6.62 -2.48 -2.49
C ALA A 78 -8.08 -2.95 -2.54
N ARG A 79 -8.61 -3.48 -1.43
CA ARG A 79 -10.04 -3.76 -1.29
C ARG A 79 -10.84 -2.47 -1.21
N ASP A 80 -10.47 -1.53 -0.35
CA ASP A 80 -11.16 -0.25 -0.19
C ASP A 80 -11.24 0.52 -1.53
N ALA A 81 -10.17 0.48 -2.32
CA ALA A 81 -10.13 1.08 -3.65
C ALA A 81 -11.08 0.41 -4.67
N LYS A 82 -11.35 -0.89 -4.52
CA LYS A 82 -12.29 -1.65 -5.38
C LYS A 82 -13.73 -1.54 -4.90
N SER A 83 -13.93 -1.45 -3.59
CA SER A 83 -15.21 -1.31 -2.90
C SER A 83 -15.74 0.13 -2.96
N GLY A 84 -15.36 0.92 -3.97
CA GLY A 84 -15.74 2.32 -4.15
C GLY A 84 -17.24 2.50 -4.21
N ASP A 85 -17.85 2.44 -3.03
CA ASP A 85 -19.23 2.72 -2.73
C ASP A 85 -19.33 4.21 -2.40
N SER A 86 -20.28 4.80 -3.08
CA SER A 86 -20.67 6.19 -3.21
C SER A 86 -21.16 6.85 -1.92
N SER A 87 -20.40 6.83 -0.82
CA SER A 87 -20.79 7.57 0.39
C SER A 87 -19.64 7.87 1.36
N SER A 88 -18.83 8.89 1.02
CA SER A 88 -18.40 9.96 1.96
C SER A 88 -17.26 10.80 1.35
N SER A 89 -17.67 11.79 0.57
CA SER A 89 -16.88 12.98 0.29
C SER A 89 -16.77 13.85 1.54
N SER A 90 -15.59 13.92 2.16
CA SER A 90 -15.04 15.04 2.95
C SER A 90 -13.84 14.50 3.74
N SER A 91 -12.61 14.56 3.26
CA SER A 91 -11.86 15.80 3.08
C SER A 91 -10.58 15.52 2.27
N ALA A 92 -10.56 15.97 1.02
CA ALA A 92 -9.35 16.14 0.22
C ALA A 92 -9.37 17.56 -0.38
N SER A 93 -9.49 18.56 0.49
CA SER A 93 -9.37 19.96 0.11
C SER A 93 -7.89 20.37 0.18
N SER A 94 -7.08 19.93 -0.80
CA SER A 94 -5.84 20.63 -1.23
C SER A 94 -5.02 19.87 -2.30
N MET A 95 -5.59 19.32 -3.37
CA MET A 95 -4.78 18.84 -4.51
C MET A 95 -5.53 18.96 -5.84
N SER A 96 -5.90 20.19 -6.23
CA SER A 96 -6.67 20.45 -7.45
C SER A 96 -5.91 21.23 -8.54
N ALA A 97 -4.61 21.52 -8.36
CA ALA A 97 -3.83 22.25 -9.37
C ALA A 97 -2.91 21.37 -10.25
N ASP A 98 -2.31 20.30 -9.71
CA ASP A 98 -1.27 19.56 -10.43
C ASP A 98 -1.78 18.51 -11.44
N LEU A 99 -3.04 18.07 -11.32
CA LEU A 99 -3.58 17.01 -12.19
C LEU A 99 -4.25 17.53 -13.48
N LEU A 100 -4.49 18.85 -13.58
CA LEU A 100 -5.09 19.45 -14.77
C LEU A 100 -4.06 19.67 -15.90
N SER A 101 -2.80 19.93 -15.56
CA SER A 101 -1.71 20.13 -16.53
C SER A 101 -1.33 18.83 -17.25
N ALA A 102 -1.34 17.69 -16.55
CA ALA A 102 -0.97 16.39 -17.12
C ALA A 102 -2.02 15.81 -18.09
N ARG A 103 -3.28 16.25 -18.02
CA ARG A 103 -4.38 15.69 -18.83
C ARG A 103 -4.62 16.48 -20.13
N LEU A 104 -4.30 17.78 -20.15
CA LEU A 104 -4.49 18.65 -21.32
C LEU A 104 -3.40 18.49 -22.39
N ALA A 105 -2.21 18.00 -22.02
CA ALA A 105 -1.11 17.75 -22.96
C ALA A 105 -1.36 16.55 -23.90
N ARG A 106 -2.43 15.77 -23.69
CA ARG A 106 -2.70 14.53 -24.44
C ARG A 106 -3.82 14.65 -25.48
N SER A 107 -4.50 15.78 -25.61
CA SER A 107 -5.73 15.89 -26.42
C SER A 107 -5.69 16.85 -27.61
N MET A 108 -4.58 17.53 -27.92
CA MET A 108 -4.57 18.47 -29.06
C MET A 108 -3.23 18.48 -29.81
N SER A 109 -3.05 17.55 -30.75
CA SER A 109 -2.75 17.85 -32.17
C SER A 109 -2.27 16.60 -32.92
N LEU A 110 -3.16 16.02 -33.73
CA LEU A 110 -2.81 15.46 -35.03
C LEU A 110 -3.00 16.60 -36.07
N PRO A 111 -2.49 16.57 -37.32
CA PRO A 111 -2.03 15.38 -38.05
C PRO A 111 -0.79 15.58 -38.97
N LEU A 112 -0.43 14.48 -39.66
CA LEU A 112 0.25 14.36 -40.97
C LEU A 112 1.78 14.26 -41.07
N SER A 113 2.15 13.25 -41.89
CA SER A 113 3.37 13.10 -42.72
C SER A 113 4.56 12.30 -42.16
N PHE A 114 4.78 11.12 -42.79
CA PHE A 114 6.05 10.40 -42.99
C PHE A 114 6.76 9.90 -41.71
N ASN A 115 7.24 8.66 -41.59
CA ASN A 115 7.81 7.77 -42.59
C ASN A 115 7.78 6.31 -42.09
N SER A 116 7.93 5.40 -43.04
CA SER A 116 7.91 3.94 -42.89
C SER A 116 9.08 3.41 -42.05
N SER A 117 8.92 2.18 -41.52
CA SER A 117 9.90 1.25 -40.93
C SER A 117 10.00 1.16 -39.39
N ILE A 118 10.21 -0.09 -38.93
CA ILE A 118 10.32 -0.62 -37.54
C ILE A 118 8.93 -0.93 -36.93
N LEU A 119 8.26 -2.06 -37.22
CA LEU A 119 8.64 -3.48 -37.13
C LEU A 119 9.05 -3.95 -35.72
N ALA A 120 8.29 -4.95 -35.22
CA ALA A 120 8.61 -5.89 -34.14
C ALA A 120 8.58 -5.32 -32.69
N ALA A 121 8.09 -5.98 -31.63
CA ALA A 121 7.60 -7.34 -31.37
C ALA A 121 6.76 -7.26 -30.06
N LYS A 122 5.58 -7.91 -29.98
CA LYS A 122 5.34 -9.19 -29.26
C LYS A 122 5.58 -9.07 -27.74
N ALA A 123 4.57 -8.84 -26.90
CA ALA A 123 3.59 -9.83 -26.43
C ALA A 123 4.25 -11.15 -25.97
N ILE A 124 4.76 -11.16 -24.73
CA ILE A 124 4.71 -12.23 -23.71
C ILE A 124 4.82 -11.50 -22.37
#